data_AF-A0A8T2IDN9-F1
#
_entry.id   AF-A0A8T2IDN9-F1
#
_cell.length_a   1.000
_cell.length_b   1.000
_cell.length_c   1.000
_cell.angle_alpha   90.00
_cell.angle_beta   90.00
_cell.angle_gamma   90.00
#
_symmetry.space_group_name_H-M   'P 1'
#
loop_
_entity.id
_entity.type
_entity.pdbx_description
1 polymer ?
#
loop_
_entity_poly.entity_id
_entity_poly.type
_entity_poly.pdbx_seq_one_letter_code
_entity_poly.pdbx_strand_id
1 'polypeptide(L)'
;MAKYLAQILVMGAQVVGRAFARALRQEFAASRAAAEARGRTGTESAAASSFHGISLQEAQQILNVSKMDPELIQKNYEHLFKVNDKSVGGSFYLQSKVFRAKERLDQELQIQSKEEKSKEDTTQT
;
A
#
# COMPACT_ATOMS: atom_id res chain seq x y z
N MET A 1 -19.65 40.84 -34.01
CA MET A 1 -18.57 39.83 -34.17
C MET A 1 -18.00 39.36 -32.82
N ALA A 2 -17.42 40.23 -31.99
CA ALA A 2 -16.81 39.85 -30.71
C ALA A 2 -17.76 39.13 -29.72
N LYS A 3 -19.05 39.51 -29.68
CA LYS A 3 -20.07 38.87 -28.84
C LYS A 3 -20.24 37.37 -29.12
N TYR A 4 -20.15 36.95 -30.38
CA TYR A 4 -20.31 35.54 -30.78
C TYR A 4 -19.06 34.71 -30.45
N LEU A 5 -17.86 35.28 -30.60
CA LEU A 5 -16.60 34.63 -30.21
C LEU A 5 -16.53 34.41 -28.70
N ALA A 6 -16.91 35.41 -27.90
CA ALA A 6 -16.97 35.29 -26.45
C ALA A 6 -17.98 34.19 -26.02
N GLN A 7 -19.13 34.12 -26.69
CA GLN A 7 -20.15 33.11 -26.39
C GLN A 7 -19.67 31.68 -26.72
N ILE A 8 -19.00 31.49 -27.85
CA ILE A 8 -18.40 30.20 -28.24
C ILE A 8 -17.32 29.79 -27.23
N LEU A 9 -16.47 30.72 -26.79
CA LEU A 9 -15.40 30.44 -25.82
C LEU A 9 -15.97 30.01 -24.47
N VAL A 10 -16.98 30.72 -23.97
CA VAL A 10 -17.65 30.41 -22.69
C VAL A 10 -18.35 29.06 -22.76
N MET A 11 -19.06 28.77 -23.85
CA MET A 11 -19.72 27.47 -24.02
C MET A 11 -18.69 26.32 -24.09
N GLY A 12 -17.60 26.50 -24.83
CA GLY A 12 -16.51 25.52 -24.89
C GLY A 12 -15.88 25.25 -23.52
N ALA A 13 -15.56 26.31 -22.76
CA ALA A 13 -14.98 26.20 -21.43
C ALA A 13 -15.92 25.48 -20.43
N GLN A 14 -17.22 25.75 -20.48
CA GLN A 14 -18.20 25.08 -19.62
C GLN A 14 -18.32 23.58 -19.90
N VAL A 15 -18.26 23.17 -21.16
CA VAL A 15 -18.32 21.75 -21.54
C VAL A 15 -17.08 21.01 -21.07
N VAL A 16 -15.88 21.54 -21.33
CA VAL A 16 -14.61 20.94 -20.89
C VAL A 16 -14.50 20.92 -19.36
N GLY A 17 -14.84 22.03 -18.70
CA GLY A 17 -14.80 22.13 -17.24
C GLY A 17 -15.76 21.15 -16.54
N ARG A 18 -16.97 20.96 -17.08
CA ARG A 18 -17.92 19.96 -16.53
C ARG A 18 -17.47 18.53 -16.74
N ALA A 19 -16.85 18.22 -17.88
CA ALA A 19 -16.30 16.89 -18.14
C ALA A 19 -15.15 16.57 -17.18
N PHE A 20 -14.22 17.51 -17.01
CA PHE A 20 -13.10 17.38 -16.07
C PHE A 20 -13.57 17.24 -14.62
N ALA A 21 -14.53 18.07 -14.18
CA ALA A 21 -15.11 17.98 -12.84
C ALA A 21 -15.82 16.63 -12.59
N ARG A 22 -16.50 16.07 -13.60
CA ARG A 22 -17.13 14.74 -13.51
C ARG A 22 -16.10 13.62 -13.40
N ALA A 23 -15.04 13.67 -14.21
CA ALA A 23 -13.95 12.69 -14.18
C ALA A 23 -13.26 12.69 -12.81
N LEU A 24 -12.88 13.87 -12.30
CA LEU A 24 -12.33 13.99 -10.95
C LEU A 24 -13.29 13.47 -9.89
N ARG A 25 -14.57 13.87 -9.93
CA ARG A 25 -15.56 13.43 -8.94
C ARG A 25 -15.73 11.91 -8.93
N GLN A 26 -15.70 11.25 -10.09
CA GLN A 26 -15.77 9.80 -10.19
C GLN A 26 -14.53 9.12 -9.62
N GLU A 27 -13.33 9.62 -9.94
CA GLU A 27 -12.08 9.08 -9.42
C GLU A 27 -11.97 9.27 -7.90
N PHE A 28 -12.34 10.44 -7.38
CA PHE A 28 -12.40 10.70 -5.94
C PHE A 28 -13.45 9.82 -5.25
N ALA A 29 -14.64 9.65 -5.85
CA ALA A 29 -15.68 8.79 -5.26
C ALA A 29 -15.26 7.31 -5.25
N ALA A 30 -14.67 6.82 -6.35
CA ALA A 30 -14.17 5.45 -6.43
C ALA A 30 -12.99 5.21 -5.48
N SER A 31 -12.06 6.16 -5.40
CA SER A 31 -10.92 6.10 -4.46
C SER A 31 -11.39 6.14 -3.02
N ARG A 32 -12.39 6.98 -2.71
CA ARG A 32 -12.97 7.06 -1.37
C ARG A 32 -13.73 5.80 -0.99
N ALA A 33 -14.55 5.24 -1.89
CA ALA A 33 -15.23 3.97 -1.67
C ALA A 33 -14.24 2.81 -1.46
N ALA A 34 -13.14 2.78 -2.22
CA ALA A 34 -12.08 1.79 -2.05
C ALA A 34 -11.28 1.98 -0.75
N ALA A 35 -11.09 3.22 -0.29
CA ALA A 35 -10.46 3.52 0.99
C ALA A 35 -11.37 3.18 2.17
N GLU A 36 -12.67 3.48 2.08
CA GLU A 36 -13.68 3.13 3.08
C GLU A 36 -13.84 1.61 3.19
N ALA A 37 -13.85 0.87 2.07
CA ALA A 37 -13.89 -0.60 2.06
C ALA A 37 -12.63 -1.25 2.65
N ARG A 38 -11.47 -0.59 2.54
CA ARG A 38 -10.19 -1.05 3.12
C ARG A 38 -10.05 -0.75 4.61
N GLY A 39 -10.87 0.17 5.14
CA GLY A 39 -10.77 0.61 6.53
C GLY A 39 -9.41 1.24 6.87
N ARG A 40 -9.19 1.50 8.16
CA ARG A 40 -7.94 2.09 8.67
C ARG A 40 -6.72 1.20 8.47
N THR A 41 -6.90 -0.12 8.54
CA THR A 41 -5.79 -1.05 8.35
C THR A 41 -5.35 -1.14 6.91
N GLY A 42 -6.27 -1.18 5.95
CA GLY A 42 -5.86 -1.18 4.55
C GLY A 42 -5.18 0.12 4.12
N THR A 43 -5.48 1.27 4.75
CA THR A 43 -4.74 2.52 4.51
C THR A 43 -3.37 2.52 5.18
N GLU A 44 -3.25 2.04 6.42
CA GLU A 44 -1.96 1.88 7.11
C GLU A 44 -1.04 0.88 6.36
N SER A 45 -1.57 -0.27 5.92
CA SER A 45 -0.81 -1.26 5.13
C SER A 45 -0.39 -0.75 3.74
N ALA A 46 -1.19 0.13 3.12
CA ALA A 46 -0.79 0.80 1.89
C ALA A 46 0.35 1.79 2.13
N ALA A 47 0.26 2.60 3.20
CA ALA A 47 1.32 3.53 3.59
C ALA A 47 2.63 2.80 3.94
N ALA A 48 2.54 1.68 4.65
CA ALA A 48 3.64 0.77 4.95
C ALA A 48 4.36 0.28 3.70
N SER A 49 3.61 -0.05 2.64
CA SER A 49 4.17 -0.51 1.36
C SER A 49 4.92 0.62 0.65
N SER A 50 4.37 1.84 0.67
CA SER A 50 5.05 3.02 0.13
C SER A 50 6.33 3.36 0.89
N PHE A 51 6.35 3.19 2.21
CA PHE A 51 7.53 3.46 3.05
C PHE A 51 8.66 2.45 2.80
N HIS A 52 8.34 1.16 2.72
CA HIS A 52 9.33 0.11 2.51
C HIS A 52 9.75 -0.03 1.03
N GLY A 53 9.01 0.57 0.11
CA GLY A 53 9.26 0.49 -1.32
C GLY A 53 8.95 -0.87 -1.95
N ILE A 54 8.22 -1.73 -1.23
CA ILE A 54 7.76 -3.05 -1.68
C ILE A 54 6.35 -3.31 -1.16
N SER A 55 5.57 -4.08 -1.94
CA SER A 55 4.22 -4.46 -1.53
C SER A 55 4.23 -5.57 -0.47
N LEU A 56 3.12 -5.72 0.27
CA LEU A 56 2.93 -6.86 1.18
C LEU A 56 3.09 -8.21 0.46
N GLN A 57 2.51 -8.30 -0.74
CA GLN A 57 2.57 -9.51 -1.57
C GLN A 57 3.99 -9.82 -2.02
N GLU A 58 4.76 -8.81 -2.43
CA GLU A 58 6.17 -8.96 -2.79
C GLU A 58 6.99 -9.43 -1.59
N ALA A 59 6.76 -8.85 -0.40
CA ALA A 59 7.45 -9.26 0.82
C ALA A 59 7.15 -10.74 1.18
N GLN A 60 5.89 -11.16 1.06
CA GLN A 60 5.47 -12.56 1.24
C GLN A 60 6.15 -13.51 0.25
N GLN A 61 6.28 -13.10 -1.01
CA GLN A 61 6.97 -13.88 -2.05
C GLN A 61 8.47 -13.99 -1.78
N ILE A 62 9.13 -12.89 -1.41
CA ILE A 62 10.57 -12.87 -1.10
C ILE A 62 10.88 -13.81 0.06
N LEU A 63 10.07 -13.78 1.12
CA LEU A 63 10.27 -14.65 2.30
C LEU A 63 9.57 -16.01 2.19
N ASN A 64 8.91 -16.30 1.07
CA ASN A 64 8.18 -17.54 0.83
C ASN A 64 7.20 -17.89 1.97
N VAL A 65 6.34 -16.95 2.33
CA VAL A 65 5.34 -17.11 3.39
C VAL A 65 3.93 -16.81 2.88
N SER A 66 3.01 -17.75 3.06
CA SER A 66 1.59 -17.56 2.72
C SER A 66 0.74 -17.16 3.92
N LYS A 67 1.23 -17.45 5.13
CA LYS A 67 0.57 -17.15 6.40
C LYS A 67 1.39 -16.11 7.17
N MET A 68 0.71 -15.16 7.81
CA MET A 68 1.32 -14.15 8.68
C MET A 68 1.70 -14.75 10.03
N ASP A 69 2.62 -15.72 10.02
CA ASP A 69 3.15 -16.41 11.19
C ASP A 69 4.54 -15.85 11.54
N PRO A 70 4.72 -15.19 12.70
CA PRO A 70 5.99 -14.58 13.10
C PRO A 70 7.16 -15.58 13.14
N GLU A 71 6.93 -16.82 13.57
CA GLU A 71 8.01 -17.82 13.69
C GLU A 71 8.50 -18.25 12.32
N LEU A 72 7.57 -18.47 11.38
CA LEU A 72 7.89 -18.83 10.01
C LEU A 72 8.62 -17.70 9.28
N ILE A 73 8.16 -16.45 9.47
CA ILE A 73 8.80 -15.25 8.92
C ILE A 73 10.24 -15.15 9.40
N GLN A 74 10.47 -15.27 10.71
CA GLN A 74 11.80 -15.16 11.30
C GLN A 74 12.73 -16.27 10.79
N LYS A 75 12.25 -17.52 10.77
CA LYS A 75 13.02 -18.67 10.28
C LYS A 75 13.44 -18.50 8.82
N ASN A 76 12.51 -18.12 7.94
CA ASN A 76 12.81 -17.94 6.51
C ASN A 76 13.74 -16.74 6.29
N TYR A 77 13.53 -15.65 7.03
CA TYR A 77 14.41 -14.50 7.03
C TYR A 77 15.85 -14.87 7.40
N GLU A 78 16.07 -15.56 8.52
CA GLU A 78 17.41 -15.94 8.97
C GLU A 78 18.14 -16.80 7.93
N HIS A 79 17.43 -17.78 7.37
CA HIS A 79 17.98 -18.63 6.32
C HIS A 79 18.36 -17.81 5.08
N LEU A 80 17.41 -17.05 4.51
CA LEU A 80 17.62 -16.27 3.29
C LEU A 80 18.64 -15.16 3.47
N PHE A 81 18.69 -14.52 4.63
CA PHE A 81 19.63 -13.47 4.95
C PHE A 81 21.06 -14.01 5.04
N LYS A 82 21.23 -15.18 5.68
CA LYS A 82 22.53 -15.84 5.83
C LYS A 82 23.10 -16.33 4.50
N VAL A 83 22.28 -16.99 3.66
CA VAL A 83 22.76 -17.53 2.37
C VAL A 83 23.07 -16.44 1.35
N ASN A 84 22.52 -15.23 1.51
CA ASN A 84 22.80 -14.08 0.65
C ASN A 84 23.90 -13.16 1.18
N ASP A 85 24.58 -13.53 2.28
CA ASP A 85 25.64 -12.71 2.84
C ASP A 85 26.83 -12.56 1.87
N LYS A 86 27.36 -11.34 1.74
CA LYS A 86 28.50 -11.05 0.85
C LYS A 86 29.73 -11.90 1.17
N SER A 87 29.97 -12.20 2.44
CA SER A 87 31.14 -12.95 2.90
C SER A 87 31.16 -14.40 2.39
N VAL A 88 29.99 -14.96 2.08
CA VAL A 88 29.83 -16.32 1.53
C VAL A 88 29.56 -16.32 0.03
N GLY A 89 29.80 -15.19 -0.66
CA GLY A 89 29.58 -15.05 -2.10
C GLY A 89 28.13 -14.70 -2.49
N GLY A 90 27.31 -14.31 -1.53
CA GLY A 90 25.95 -13.84 -1.78
C GLY A 90 25.87 -12.41 -2.35
N SER A 91 24.67 -11.99 -2.74
CA SER A 91 24.40 -10.66 -3.28
C SER A 91 23.88 -9.71 -2.22
N PHE A 92 24.56 -8.58 -2.04
CA PHE A 92 24.08 -7.49 -1.19
C PHE A 92 22.67 -7.05 -1.51
N TYR A 93 22.35 -7.00 -2.80
CA TYR A 93 21.07 -6.52 -3.28
C TYR A 93 19.97 -7.50 -2.85
N LEU A 94 20.22 -8.80 -2.99
CA LEU A 94 19.28 -9.83 -2.55
C LEU A 94 19.15 -9.85 -1.03
N GLN A 95 20.26 -9.75 -0.29
CA GLN A 95 20.24 -9.64 1.18
C GLN A 95 19.45 -8.40 1.64
N SER A 96 19.62 -7.26 0.97
CA SER A 96 18.87 -6.03 1.24
C SER A 96 17.38 -6.20 0.94
N LYS A 97 17.01 -6.91 -0.13
CA LYS A 97 15.61 -7.23 -0.46
C LYS A 97 14.97 -8.15 0.58
N VAL A 98 15.69 -9.16 1.05
CA VAL A 98 15.26 -10.03 2.16
C VAL A 98 15.04 -9.23 3.44
N PHE A 99 15.94 -8.31 3.76
CA PHE A 99 15.80 -7.41 4.91
C PHE A 99 14.55 -6.52 4.80
N ARG A 100 14.35 -5.86 3.66
CA ARG A 100 13.17 -5.00 3.44
C ARG A 100 11.86 -5.79 3.49
N ALA A 101 11.85 -7.01 2.96
CA ALA A 101 10.70 -7.91 3.05
C ALA A 101 10.33 -8.21 4.51
N LYS A 102 11.33 -8.49 5.36
CA LYS A 102 11.12 -8.73 6.79
C LYS A 102 10.53 -7.50 7.50
N GLU A 103 11.12 -6.33 7.29
CA GLU A 103 10.58 -5.08 7.89
C GLU A 103 9.12 -4.83 7.49
N ARG A 104 8.78 -5.06 6.21
CA ARG A 104 7.42 -4.87 5.71
C ARG A 104 6.44 -5.85 6.35
N LEU A 105 6.81 -7.13 6.52
CA LEU A 105 5.95 -8.13 7.16
C LEU A 105 5.78 -7.87 8.66
N ASP A 106 6.85 -7.48 9.35
CA ASP A 106 6.78 -7.11 10.77
C ASP A 106 5.85 -5.93 11.00
N GLN A 107 5.92 -4.91 10.13
CA GLN A 107 5.02 -3.78 10.22
C GLN A 107 3.56 -4.21 9.98
N GLU A 108 3.31 -5.13 9.05
CA GLU A 108 1.96 -5.67 8.83
C GLU A 108 1.42 -6.39 10.07
N LEU A 109 2.24 -7.21 10.73
CA LEU A 109 1.87 -7.88 11.98
C LEU A 109 1.48 -6.88 13.06
N GLN A 110 2.24 -5.78 13.21
CA GLN A 110 1.92 -4.73 14.17
C GLN A 110 0.60 -4.01 13.84
N ILE A 111 0.34 -3.74 12.55
CA ILE A 111 -0.92 -3.13 12.09
C ILE A 111 -2.10 -4.04 12.43
N GLN A 112 -1.97 -5.36 12.17
CA GLN A 112 -3.01 -6.35 12.47
C GLN A 112 -3.27 -6.47 13.98
N SER A 113 -2.22 -6.60 14.80
CA SER A 113 -2.37 -6.69 16.27
C SER A 113 -2.98 -5.43 16.89
N LYS A 114 -2.71 -4.25 16.32
CA LYS A 114 -3.30 -2.99 16.78
C LYS A 114 -4.79 -2.92 16.43
N GLU A 115 -5.18 -3.44 15.26
CA GLU A 115 -6.58 -3.53 14.87
C GLU A 115 -7.36 -4.50 15.76
N GLU A 116 -6.81 -5.66 16.06
CA GLU A 116 -7.42 -6.66 16.96
C GLU A 116 -7.70 -6.07 18.35
N LYS A 117 -6.71 -5.42 18.96
CA LYS A 117 -6.88 -4.72 20.26
C LYS A 117 -7.98 -3.65 20.21
N SER A 118 -8.04 -2.87 19.11
CA SER A 118 -9.07 -1.83 18.97
C SER A 118 -10.49 -2.38 18.81
N LYS A 119 -10.63 -3.59 18.26
CA LYS A 119 -11.92 -4.28 18.13
C LYS A 119 -12.37 -4.89 19.47
N GLU A 120 -11.44 -5.43 20.26
CA GLU A 120 -11.74 -5.98 21.59
C GLU A 120 -12.25 -4.91 22.56
N ASP A 121 -11.63 -3.73 22.59
CA ASP A 121 -12.05 -2.60 23.46
C ASP A 121 -13.46 -2.09 23.09
N THR A 122 -13.81 -2.10 21.80
CA THR A 122 -15.11 -1.61 21.33
C THR A 122 -16.25 -2.59 21.64
N THR A 123 -15.95 -3.88 21.86
CA THR A 123 -16.95 -4.93 22.11
C THR A 123 -17.25 -5.12 23.60
N GLN A 124 -16.41 -4.57 24.49
CA GLN A 124 -16.56 -4.64 25.95
C GLN A 124 -17.23 -3.40 26.58
N THR A 125 -17.70 -2.45 25.76
CA THR A 125 -18.43 -1.24 26.18
C THR A 125 -19.88 -1.29 25.71
#